data_AF-A0A0K8Q837-F1
#
_entry.id   AF-A0A0K8Q837-F1
#
_cell.length_a   1.000
_cell.length_b   1.000
_cell.length_c   1.000
_cell.angle_alpha   90.00
_cell.angle_beta   90.00
_cell.angle_gamma   90.00
#
_symmetry.space_group_name_H-M   'P 1'
#
loop_
_entity.id
_entity.type
_entity.pdbx_description
1 polymer ?
#
loop_
_entity_poly.entity_id
_entity_poly.type
_entity_poly.pdbx_seq_one_letter_code
_entity_poly.pdbx_strand_id
1 'polypeptide(L)'
;MLGLSLIMDLRVYGRLQGIVTLIVSFLWVAGAFLAAMTALAKLFLMFGLFVATPFGTLAYLALWGSFPVGKAAAILGLILLLKIVFVVLLAMSQQAFLKVTGLMVLLAVSVLLQLVLGLIHGFLPGPLVSIGDQFWALVTVVVSLVWALVMLIGSIPAIVNAVRVSGSADD
;
A
#
# COMPACT_ATOMS: atom_id res chain seq x y z
N MET A 1 19.22 -5.25 -1.75
CA MET A 1 19.55 -6.17 -2.86
C MET A 1 20.84 -5.81 -3.61
N LEU A 2 21.37 -4.59 -3.52
CA LEU A 2 22.66 -4.19 -4.16
C LEU A 2 23.94 -4.82 -3.59
N GLY A 3 23.92 -5.32 -2.35
CA GLY A 3 25.07 -6.09 -1.84
C GLY A 3 25.31 -7.38 -2.63
N LEU A 4 24.28 -7.90 -3.28
CA LEU A 4 24.34 -9.14 -4.05
C LEU A 4 24.89 -8.91 -5.48
N SER A 5 24.75 -7.71 -6.05
CA SER A 5 25.30 -7.39 -7.38
C SER A 5 26.82 -7.15 -7.39
N LEU A 6 27.45 -7.08 -6.21
CA LEU A 6 28.91 -7.08 -6.08
C LEU A 6 29.50 -8.50 -6.15
N ILE A 7 28.66 -9.53 -5.98
CA ILE A 7 29.07 -10.94 -5.93
C ILE A 7 28.46 -11.74 -7.10
N MET A 8 27.32 -11.31 -7.64
CA MET A 8 26.60 -12.00 -8.73
C MET A 8 26.66 -11.25 -10.07
N ASP A 9 26.76 -12.04 -11.12
CA ASP A 9 26.66 -11.62 -12.51
C ASP A 9 25.35 -10.85 -12.78
N LEU A 10 25.44 -9.72 -13.49
CA LEU A 10 24.29 -8.84 -13.78
C LEU A 10 23.13 -9.56 -14.48
N ARG A 11 23.42 -10.62 -15.24
CA ARG A 11 22.42 -11.45 -15.92
C ARG A 11 21.55 -12.25 -14.95
N VAL A 12 22.13 -12.82 -13.90
CA VAL A 12 21.38 -13.60 -12.90
C VAL A 12 20.61 -12.66 -11.98
N TYR A 13 21.21 -11.51 -11.66
CA TYR A 13 20.57 -10.46 -10.87
C TYR A 13 19.28 -9.92 -11.52
N GLY A 14 19.33 -9.59 -12.81
CA GLY A 14 18.15 -9.13 -13.56
C GLY A 14 17.02 -10.16 -13.62
N ARG A 15 17.36 -11.46 -13.72
CA ARG A 15 16.39 -12.56 -13.71
C ARG A 15 15.70 -12.70 -12.37
N LEU A 16 16.48 -12.76 -11.29
CA LEU A 16 15.94 -12.93 -9.94
C LEU A 16 15.06 -11.75 -9.55
N GLN A 17 15.50 -10.53 -9.87
CA GLN A 17 14.72 -9.32 -9.64
C GLN A 17 13.40 -9.33 -10.45
N GLY A 18 13.42 -9.80 -11.70
CA GLY A 18 12.21 -9.96 -12.52
C GLY A 18 11.19 -10.92 -11.90
N ILE A 19 11.64 -12.12 -11.48
CA ILE A 19 10.78 -13.13 -10.85
C ILE A 19 10.22 -12.63 -9.52
N VAL A 20 11.06 -12.03 -8.67
CA VAL A 20 10.62 -11.46 -7.38
C VAL A 20 9.59 -10.36 -7.62
N THR A 21 9.82 -9.46 -8.58
CA THR A 21 8.88 -8.39 -8.91
C THR A 21 7.55 -8.95 -9.41
N LEU A 22 7.56 -10.02 -10.22
CA LEU A 22 6.35 -10.68 -10.67
C LEU A 22 5.54 -11.26 -9.50
N ILE A 23 6.18 -12.06 -8.64
CA ILE A 23 5.49 -12.70 -7.51
C ILE A 23 4.94 -11.64 -6.55
N VAL A 24 5.75 -10.64 -6.20
CA VAL A 24 5.34 -9.57 -5.29
C VAL A 24 4.21 -8.73 -5.90
N SER A 25 4.29 -8.35 -7.18
CA SER A 25 3.24 -7.56 -7.83
C SER A 25 1.93 -8.33 -7.97
N PHE A 26 2.00 -9.64 -8.27
CA PHE A 26 0.81 -10.51 -8.32
C PHE A 26 0.13 -10.61 -6.94
N LEU A 27 0.90 -10.89 -5.88
CA LEU A 27 0.39 -10.93 -4.52
C LEU A 27 -0.15 -9.56 -4.07
N TRP A 28 0.49 -8.48 -4.50
CA TRP A 28 0.03 -7.12 -4.23
C TRP A 28 -1.33 -6.85 -4.87
N VAL A 29 -1.52 -7.21 -6.14
CA VAL A 29 -2.83 -7.07 -6.82
C VAL A 29 -3.91 -7.88 -6.09
N ALA A 30 -3.63 -9.15 -5.74
CA ALA A 30 -4.57 -9.99 -5.02
C ALA A 30 -4.92 -9.40 -3.63
N GLY A 31 -3.92 -8.95 -2.88
CA GLY A 31 -4.10 -8.32 -1.58
C GLY A 31 -4.90 -7.01 -1.66
N ALA A 32 -4.62 -6.17 -2.64
CA ALA A 32 -5.37 -4.93 -2.87
C ALA A 32 -6.82 -5.21 -3.26
N PHE A 33 -7.07 -6.22 -4.08
CA PHE A 33 -8.43 -6.63 -4.45
C PHE A 33 -9.24 -7.12 -3.23
N LEU A 34 -8.68 -8.00 -2.40
CA LEU A 34 -9.33 -8.46 -1.18
C LEU A 34 -9.55 -7.31 -0.18
N ALA A 35 -8.58 -6.41 -0.04
CA ALA A 35 -8.73 -5.21 0.77
C ALA A 35 -9.86 -4.31 0.25
N ALA A 36 -10.01 -4.16 -1.07
CA ALA A 36 -11.11 -3.39 -1.66
C ALA A 36 -12.48 -4.02 -1.34
N MET A 37 -12.62 -5.34 -1.52
CA MET A 37 -13.88 -6.05 -1.23
C MET A 37 -14.26 -5.95 0.25
N THR A 38 -13.31 -6.18 1.15
CA THR A 38 -13.55 -6.06 2.59
C THR A 38 -13.84 -4.62 2.99
N ALA A 39 -13.17 -3.65 2.37
CA ALA A 39 -13.38 -2.26 2.68
C ALA A 39 -14.78 -1.76 2.30
N LEU A 40 -15.23 -2.18 1.12
CA LEU A 40 -16.52 -1.85 0.54
C LEU A 40 -17.67 -2.56 1.30
N ALA A 41 -17.48 -3.83 1.67
CA ALA A 41 -18.44 -4.56 2.51
C ALA A 41 -18.64 -3.88 3.87
N LYS A 42 -17.54 -3.47 4.54
CA LYS A 42 -17.60 -2.73 5.81
C LYS A 42 -18.29 -1.38 5.65
N LEU A 43 -17.98 -0.64 4.58
CA LEU A 43 -18.58 0.67 4.34
C LEU A 43 -20.09 0.59 4.14
N PHE A 44 -20.58 -0.37 3.35
CA PHE A 44 -22.03 -0.59 3.21
C PHE A 44 -22.69 -1.06 4.50
N LEU A 45 -22.02 -1.93 5.26
CA LEU A 45 -22.53 -2.38 6.55
C LEU A 45 -22.67 -1.22 7.55
N MET A 46 -21.64 -0.37 7.64
CA MET A 46 -21.63 0.80 8.53
C MET A 46 -22.68 1.83 8.12
N PHE A 47 -22.78 2.12 6.82
CA PHE A 47 -23.79 3.05 6.31
C PHE A 47 -25.22 2.51 6.50
N GLY A 48 -25.43 1.22 6.22
CA GLY A 48 -26.72 0.56 6.41
C GLY A 48 -27.18 0.58 7.86
N LEU A 49 -26.28 0.29 8.82
CA LEU A 49 -26.59 0.38 10.24
C LEU A 49 -26.83 1.83 10.68
N PHE A 50 -26.05 2.80 10.20
CA PHE A 50 -26.23 4.21 10.55
C PHE A 50 -27.61 4.74 10.15
N VAL A 51 -28.08 4.41 8.94
CA VAL A 51 -29.36 4.88 8.39
C VAL A 51 -30.57 4.13 8.97
N ALA A 52 -30.39 2.90 9.46
CA ALA A 52 -31.46 2.06 10.01
C ALA A 52 -31.90 2.51 11.44
N THR A 53 -32.52 3.68 11.53
CA THR A 53 -33.07 4.21 12.80
C THR A 53 -34.31 3.40 13.22
N PRO A 54 -34.50 3.05 14.51
CA PRO A 54 -33.66 3.39 15.67
C PRO A 54 -32.64 2.31 16.07
N PHE A 55 -32.91 1.03 15.82
CA PHE A 55 -32.10 -0.07 16.35
C PHE A 55 -30.75 -0.25 15.63
N GLY A 56 -30.70 0.02 14.32
CA GLY A 56 -29.46 -0.03 13.55
C GLY A 56 -28.48 1.06 13.96
N THR A 57 -28.97 2.28 14.20
CA THR A 57 -28.11 3.39 14.65
C THR A 57 -27.54 3.12 16.05
N LEU A 58 -28.33 2.49 16.94
CA LEU A 58 -27.83 2.03 18.24
C LEU A 58 -26.75 0.95 18.10
N ALA A 59 -26.96 -0.04 17.22
CA ALA A 59 -25.96 -1.07 16.94
C ALA A 59 -24.69 -0.47 16.31
N TYR A 60 -24.82 0.53 15.45
CA TYR A 60 -23.69 1.27 14.90
C TYR A 60 -22.89 1.97 16.00
N LEU A 61 -23.57 2.71 16.89
CA LEU A 61 -22.92 3.42 17.97
C LEU A 61 -22.26 2.47 18.99
N ALA A 62 -22.85 1.30 19.23
CA ALA A 62 -22.27 0.28 20.11
C ALA A 62 -20.98 -0.34 19.54
N LEU A 63 -20.91 -0.56 18.22
CA LEU A 63 -19.76 -1.22 17.57
C LEU A 63 -18.69 -0.22 17.08
N TRP A 64 -19.09 0.94 16.55
CA TRP A 64 -18.22 1.92 15.89
C TRP A 64 -18.36 3.35 16.43
N GLY A 65 -19.20 3.59 17.44
CA GLY A 65 -19.41 4.93 18.01
C GLY A 65 -18.21 5.46 18.81
N SER A 66 -17.40 4.57 19.41
CA SER A 66 -16.15 4.95 20.07
C SER A 66 -14.96 4.65 19.15
N PHE A 67 -14.62 5.55 18.25
CA PHE A 67 -13.35 5.44 17.51
C PHE A 67 -12.19 5.86 18.42
N PRO A 68 -11.20 4.98 18.69
CA PRO A 68 -10.06 5.33 19.53
C PRO A 68 -9.06 6.19 18.73
N VAL A 69 -9.40 7.47 18.52
CA VAL A 69 -8.61 8.45 17.75
C VAL A 69 -7.17 8.50 18.26
N GLY A 70 -6.95 8.40 19.58
CA GLY A 70 -5.61 8.37 20.18
C GLY A 70 -4.77 7.16 19.78
N LYS A 71 -5.37 5.96 19.67
CA LYS A 71 -4.64 4.75 19.21
C LYS A 71 -4.35 4.83 17.72
N ALA A 72 -5.30 5.32 16.92
CA ALA A 72 -5.11 5.54 15.49
C ALA A 72 -3.98 6.55 15.23
N ALA A 73 -3.98 7.68 15.94
CA ALA A 73 -2.92 8.69 15.85
C ALA A 73 -1.55 8.14 16.26
N ALA A 74 -1.47 7.29 17.29
CA ALA A 74 -0.22 6.65 17.69
C ALA A 74 0.35 5.72 16.61
N ILE A 75 -0.50 4.88 16.00
CA ILE A 75 -0.09 3.97 14.92
C ILE A 75 0.32 4.78 13.68
N LEU A 76 -0.46 5.79 13.31
CA LEU A 76 -0.13 6.69 12.20
C LEU A 76 1.18 7.45 12.47
N GLY A 77 1.40 7.93 13.69
CA GLY A 77 2.64 8.58 14.08
C GLY A 77 3.85 7.64 13.97
N LEU A 78 3.72 6.39 14.43
CA LEU A 78 4.76 5.38 14.34
C LEU A 78 5.11 5.03 12.89
N ILE A 79 4.09 4.83 12.03
CA ILE A 79 4.30 4.57 10.61
C ILE A 79 4.99 5.76 9.93
N LEU A 80 4.61 7.00 10.28
CA LEU A 80 5.25 8.20 9.73
C LEU A 80 6.71 8.30 10.17
N LEU A 81 7.00 8.03 11.44
CA LEU A 81 8.37 7.97 11.97
C LEU A 81 9.19 6.92 11.21
N LEU A 82 8.65 5.72 11.01
CA LEU A 82 9.34 4.65 10.27
C LEU A 82 9.64 5.08 8.82
N LYS A 83 8.73 5.79 8.17
CA LYS A 83 8.96 6.36 6.83
C LYS A 83 10.07 7.40 6.84
N ILE A 84 10.09 8.31 7.82
CA ILE A 84 11.14 9.33 7.95
C ILE A 84 12.50 8.66 8.17
N VAL A 85 12.59 7.70 9.10
CA VAL A 85 13.80 6.91 9.35
C VAL A 85 14.25 6.20 8.07
N PHE A 86 13.32 5.62 7.32
CA PHE A 86 13.62 5.01 6.02
C PHE A 86 14.22 6.02 5.02
N VAL A 87 13.68 7.25 4.92
CA VAL A 87 14.25 8.30 4.06
C VAL A 87 15.68 8.66 4.48
N VAL A 88 15.90 8.84 5.79
CA VAL A 88 17.22 9.18 6.33
C VAL A 88 18.23 8.08 6.03
N LEU A 89 17.88 6.82 6.28
CA LEU A 89 18.73 5.67 5.97
C LEU A 89 19.01 5.55 4.47
N LEU A 90 18.02 5.82 3.62
CA LEU A 90 18.17 5.78 2.17
C LEU A 90 19.12 6.89 1.68
N ALA A 91 19.01 8.10 2.25
CA ALA A 91 19.93 9.21 1.97
C ALA A 91 21.37 8.93 2.44
N MET A 92 21.54 8.26 3.58
CA MET A 92 22.87 7.88 4.11
C MET A 92 23.50 6.69 3.37
N SER A 93 22.69 5.80 2.81
CA SER A 93 23.17 4.58 2.14
C SER A 93 23.77 4.87 0.76
N GLN A 94 22.97 5.38 -0.18
CA GLN A 94 23.43 5.73 -1.53
C GLN A 94 22.53 6.80 -2.16
N GLN A 95 23.11 7.94 -2.52
CA GLN A 95 22.40 9.04 -3.20
C GLN A 95 21.80 8.65 -4.56
N ALA A 96 22.30 7.59 -5.19
CA ALA A 96 21.73 7.05 -6.42
C ALA A 96 20.27 6.60 -6.27
N PHE A 97 19.84 6.17 -5.08
CA PHE A 97 18.45 5.79 -4.84
C PHE A 97 17.49 6.97 -4.82
N LEU A 98 17.94 8.15 -4.38
CA LEU A 98 17.13 9.38 -4.41
C LEU A 98 16.83 9.84 -5.85
N LYS A 99 17.59 9.35 -6.83
CA LYS A 99 17.38 9.62 -8.26
C LYS A 99 16.35 8.69 -8.91
N VAL A 100 15.95 7.61 -8.23
CA VAL A 100 14.94 6.68 -8.75
C VAL A 100 13.54 7.28 -8.54
N THR A 101 13.03 7.93 -9.58
CA THR A 101 11.76 8.66 -9.55
C THR A 101 10.58 7.80 -9.10
N GLY A 102 10.50 6.53 -9.54
CA GLY A 102 9.42 5.62 -9.13
C GLY A 102 9.36 5.37 -7.62
N LEU A 103 10.52 5.16 -6.98
CA LEU A 103 10.59 4.93 -5.54
C LEU A 103 10.25 6.21 -4.75
N MET A 104 10.78 7.35 -5.17
CA MET A 104 10.53 8.64 -4.53
C MET A 104 9.07 9.08 -4.65
N VAL A 105 8.44 8.84 -5.80
CA VAL A 105 7.01 9.12 -5.99
C VAL A 105 6.15 8.22 -5.12
N LEU A 106 6.41 6.92 -5.08
CA LEU A 106 5.70 5.98 -4.21
C LEU A 106 5.80 6.37 -2.73
N LEU A 107 7.01 6.72 -2.30
CA LEU A 107 7.26 7.20 -0.95
C LEU A 107 6.48 8.49 -0.66
N ALA A 108 6.56 9.49 -1.53
CA ALA A 108 5.87 10.76 -1.38
C ALA A 108 4.34 10.59 -1.35
N VAL A 109 3.79 9.80 -2.27
CA VAL A 109 2.35 9.48 -2.31
C VAL A 109 1.93 8.77 -1.02
N SER A 110 2.73 7.81 -0.53
CA SER A 110 2.42 7.12 0.71
C SER A 110 2.43 8.04 1.94
N VAL A 111 3.32 9.03 1.98
CA VAL A 111 3.38 10.01 3.07
C VAL A 111 2.19 10.95 2.98
N LEU A 112 1.88 11.43 1.77
CA LEU A 112 0.73 12.31 1.52
C LEU A 112 -0.58 11.65 1.93
N LEU A 113 -0.85 10.43 1.48
CA LEU A 113 -2.05 9.65 1.86
C LEU A 113 -2.21 9.52 3.38
N GLN A 114 -1.10 9.35 4.09
CA GLN A 114 -1.10 9.20 5.53
C GLN A 114 -1.31 10.52 6.26
N LEU A 115 -0.71 11.62 5.77
CA LEU A 115 -0.93 12.95 6.32
C LEU A 115 -2.38 13.37 6.16
N VAL A 116 -2.98 13.12 4.99
CA VAL A 116 -4.40 13.41 4.76
C VAL A 116 -5.30 12.56 5.67
N LEU A 117 -4.99 11.28 5.87
CA LEU A 117 -5.72 10.44 6.84
C LEU A 117 -5.66 11.00 8.26
N GLY A 118 -4.47 11.44 8.70
CA GLY A 118 -4.29 12.05 10.02
C GLY A 118 -5.11 13.33 10.19
N LEU A 119 -5.20 14.16 9.16
CA LEU A 119 -6.05 15.36 9.16
C LEU A 119 -7.54 15.02 9.23
N ILE A 120 -7.98 13.99 8.50
CA ILE A 120 -9.36 13.49 8.52
C ILE A 120 -9.73 13.03 9.94
N HIS A 121 -8.87 12.23 10.59
CA HIS A 121 -9.11 11.78 11.97
C HIS A 121 -9.14 12.92 12.99
N GLY A 122 -8.43 14.02 12.74
CA GLY A 122 -8.43 15.20 13.61
C GLY A 122 -9.65 16.12 13.44
N PHE A 123 -10.34 16.05 12.30
CA PHE A 123 -11.44 16.96 11.96
C PHE A 123 -12.84 16.35 12.16
N LEU A 124 -13.00 15.03 12.04
CA LEU A 124 -14.31 14.38 12.14
C LEU A 124 -14.75 14.14 13.60
N PRO A 125 -16.03 14.37 13.95
CA PRO A 125 -16.58 14.01 15.26
C PRO A 125 -16.75 12.49 15.39
N GLY A 126 -16.48 11.95 16.59
CA GLY A 126 -16.25 10.52 16.88
C GLY A 126 -17.01 9.48 16.04
N PRO A 127 -18.35 9.51 15.97
CA PRO A 127 -19.12 8.52 15.22
C PRO A 127 -18.91 8.57 13.70
N LEU A 128 -18.58 9.73 13.14
CA LEU A 128 -18.33 9.92 11.71
C LEU A 128 -16.88 9.59 11.33
N VAL A 129 -15.94 9.59 12.30
CA VAL A 129 -14.53 9.22 12.08
C VAL A 129 -14.42 7.81 11.53
N SER A 130 -15.20 6.86 12.06
CA SER A 130 -15.16 5.46 11.61
C SER A 130 -15.57 5.29 10.14
N ILE A 131 -16.58 6.04 9.67
CA ILE A 131 -17.00 6.02 8.26
C ILE A 131 -15.95 6.72 7.39
N GLY A 132 -15.43 7.86 7.85
CA GLY A 132 -14.39 8.61 7.16
C GLY A 132 -13.08 7.82 6.98
N ASP A 133 -12.67 7.09 8.01
CA ASP A 133 -11.52 6.17 7.98
C ASP A 133 -11.71 5.08 6.93
N GLN A 134 -12.88 4.43 6.94
CA GLN A 134 -13.20 3.36 6.02
C GLN A 134 -13.29 3.84 4.56
N PHE A 135 -13.80 5.05 4.33
CA PHE A 135 -13.80 5.69 3.03
C PHE A 135 -12.37 6.01 2.55
N TRP A 136 -11.52 6.55 3.43
CA TRP A 136 -10.13 6.84 3.09
C TRP A 136 -9.30 5.58 2.83
N ALA A 137 -9.59 4.49 3.55
CA ALA A 137 -9.01 3.18 3.27
C ALA A 137 -9.34 2.72 1.83
N LEU A 138 -10.57 2.93 1.37
CA LEU A 138 -10.96 2.63 -0.01
C LEU A 138 -10.16 3.45 -1.04
N VAL A 139 -10.03 4.76 -0.83
CA VAL A 139 -9.23 5.64 -1.69
C VAL A 139 -7.77 5.17 -1.74
N THR A 140 -7.20 4.83 -0.59
CA THR A 140 -5.81 4.34 -0.48
C THR A 140 -5.62 3.02 -1.21
N VAL A 141 -6.59 2.10 -1.12
CA VAL A 141 -6.56 0.82 -1.84
C VAL A 141 -6.63 1.03 -3.35
N VAL A 142 -7.45 1.96 -3.83
CA VAL A 142 -7.51 2.29 -5.27
C VAL A 142 -6.16 2.81 -5.76
N VAL A 143 -5.54 3.76 -5.04
CA VAL A 143 -4.21 4.26 -5.39
C VAL A 143 -3.18 3.12 -5.36
N SER A 144 -3.23 2.25 -4.36
CA SER A 144 -2.36 1.08 -4.26
C SER A 144 -2.56 0.11 -5.43
N LEU A 145 -3.80 -0.11 -5.87
CA LEU A 145 -4.12 -1.01 -6.98
C LEU A 145 -3.53 -0.49 -8.29
N VAL A 146 -3.65 0.82 -8.54
CA VAL A 146 -3.05 1.47 -9.73
C VAL A 146 -1.54 1.24 -9.76
N TRP A 147 -0.86 1.44 -8.64
CA TRP A 147 0.59 1.18 -8.54
C TRP A 147 0.96 -0.30 -8.70
N ALA A 148 0.17 -1.20 -8.14
CA ALA A 148 0.37 -2.64 -8.31
C ALA A 148 0.25 -3.06 -9.78
N LEU A 149 -0.71 -2.49 -10.53
CA LEU A 149 -0.86 -2.73 -11.97
C LEU A 149 0.32 -2.17 -12.77
N VAL A 150 0.79 -0.96 -12.46
CA VAL A 150 1.98 -0.39 -13.12
C VAL A 150 3.21 -1.28 -12.91
N MET A 151 3.42 -1.80 -11.69
CA MET A 151 4.52 -2.72 -11.39
C MET A 151 4.37 -4.08 -12.07
N LEU A 152 3.13 -4.59 -12.17
CA LEU A 152 2.84 -5.83 -12.88
C LEU A 152 3.13 -5.70 -14.38
N ILE A 153 2.70 -4.61 -15.02
CA ILE A 153 3.00 -4.33 -16.44
C ILE A 153 4.50 -4.15 -16.64
N GLY A 154 5.17 -3.43 -15.74
CA GLY A 154 6.63 -3.25 -15.74
C GLY A 154 7.42 -4.56 -15.60
N SER A 155 6.80 -5.62 -15.09
CA SER A 155 7.43 -6.94 -14.99
C SER A 155 7.39 -7.74 -16.30
N ILE A 156 6.51 -7.42 -17.26
CA ILE A 156 6.34 -8.15 -18.53
C ILE A 156 7.64 -8.28 -19.34
N PRO A 157 8.47 -7.22 -19.53
CA PRO A 157 9.74 -7.36 -20.24
C PRO A 157 10.72 -8.33 -19.56
N ALA A 158 10.68 -8.40 -18.23
CA ALA A 158 11.50 -9.34 -17.47
C ALA A 158 11.02 -10.79 -17.67
N ILE A 159 9.70 -11.00 -17.81
CA ILE A 159 9.11 -12.31 -18.16
C ILE A 159 9.59 -12.76 -19.54
N VAL A 160 9.52 -11.89 -20.55
CA VAL A 160 9.94 -12.22 -21.92
C VAL A 160 11.44 -12.58 -21.96
N ASN A 161 12.27 -11.85 -21.22
CA ASN A 161 13.70 -12.15 -21.12
C ASN A 161 14.00 -13.44 -20.34
N ALA A 162 13.20 -13.78 -19.33
CA ALA A 162 13.34 -15.04 -18.61
C ALA A 162 12.96 -16.25 -19.49
N VAL A 163 11.88 -16.14 -20.27
CA VAL A 163 11.38 -17.21 -21.14
C VAL A 163 12.28 -17.42 -22.37
N ARG A 164 12.76 -16.35 -23.02
CA ARG A 164 13.62 -16.46 -24.22
C ARG A 164 14.92 -17.21 -23.99
N VAL A 165 15.49 -17.14 -22.79
CA VAL A 165 16.73 -17.86 -22.45
C VAL A 165 16.47 -19.33 -22.14
N SER A 166 15.31 -19.66 -21.57
CA SER A 166 14.93 -21.08 -21.35
C SER A 166 14.79 -21.81 -22.68
N GLY A 167 14.32 -21.14 -23.73
CA GLY A 167 14.23 -21.71 -25.08
C GLY A 167 15.57 -21.85 -25.80
N SER A 168 16.64 -21.18 -25.35
CA SER A 168 17.99 -21.31 -25.93
C SER A 168 18.89 -22.30 -25.17
N ALA A 169 18.37 -22.95 -24.13
CA ALA A 169 19.08 -23.97 -23.36
C ALA A 169 18.72 -25.41 -23.77
N ASP A 170 17.73 -25.55 -24.66
CA ASP A 170 17.26 -26.83 -25.23
C ASP A 170 17.81 -27.10 -26.66
N ASP A 171 18.73 -26.26 -27.16
CA ASP A 171 19.52 -26.49 -28.40
C ASP A 171 21.01 -26.69 -28.05
#